data_AF-A0A3D1JQF9-F1
#
_entry.id   AF-A0A3D1JQF9-F1
#
_cell.length_a   1.000
_cell.length_b   1.000
_cell.length_c   1.000
_cell.angle_alpha   90.00
_cell.angle_beta   90.00
_cell.angle_gamma   90.00
#
_symmetry.space_group_name_H-M   'P 1'
#
loop_
_entity.id
_entity.type
_entity.pdbx_description
1 polymer ?
#
loop_
_entity_poly.entity_id
_entity_poly.type
_entity_poly.pdbx_seq_one_letter_code
_entity_poly.pdbx_strand_id
1 'polypeptide(L)'
;YFNKMTRTGVVKSMKDFYWDIRPKPEFGTIEIRVFDTPLTIERAAALAGFVQSLGAWFLAEQPFMPQEDDYLVYTYNRFQACRFGIDAVYVDPASGEHMPLREHILQTMDKIAGHAAAHGASGALHLLRSEASASQNDARWLRDRQREEQLLAEVSRQAAQRFRGTPA
;
A
#
# COMPACT_ATOMS: atom_id res chain seq x y z
N TYR A 1 -16.71 -17.34 -7.18
CA TYR A 1 -15.58 -18.03 -6.53
C TYR A 1 -15.94 -18.55 -5.14
N PHE A 2 -16.38 -17.69 -4.20
CA PHE A 2 -16.78 -18.07 -2.82
C PHE A 2 -17.60 -19.36 -2.75
N ASN A 3 -18.78 -19.42 -3.37
CA ASN A 3 -19.65 -20.60 -3.37
C ASN A 3 -18.98 -21.89 -3.85
N LYS A 4 -18.00 -21.80 -4.76
CA LYS A 4 -17.24 -22.98 -5.23
C LYS A 4 -16.30 -23.48 -4.12
N MET A 5 -15.66 -22.59 -3.38
CA MET A 5 -14.79 -22.92 -2.24
C MET A 5 -15.58 -23.36 -1.01
N THR A 6 -16.75 -22.77 -0.74
CA THR A 6 -17.58 -23.22 0.39
C THR A 6 -18.05 -24.66 0.20
N ARG A 7 -18.32 -25.06 -1.06
CA ARG A 7 -18.66 -26.44 -1.43
C ARG A 7 -17.56 -27.46 -1.15
N THR A 8 -16.29 -27.05 -1.08
CA THR A 8 -15.19 -27.99 -0.74
C THR A 8 -15.09 -28.26 0.76
N GLY A 9 -15.84 -27.52 1.60
CA GLY A 9 -15.79 -27.64 3.07
C GLY A 9 -14.53 -27.04 3.70
N VAL A 10 -13.53 -26.65 2.90
CA VAL A 10 -12.28 -26.03 3.35
C VAL A 10 -12.50 -24.61 3.88
N VAL A 11 -13.47 -23.90 3.29
CA VAL A 11 -13.81 -22.53 3.67
C VAL A 11 -15.24 -22.48 4.17
N LYS A 12 -15.45 -21.94 5.37
CA LYS A 12 -16.76 -21.76 6.01
C LYS A 12 -17.26 -20.33 5.90
N SER A 13 -16.35 -19.36 5.79
CA SER A 13 -16.68 -17.95 5.73
C SER A 13 -15.68 -17.14 4.91
N MET A 14 -16.06 -15.92 4.52
CA MET A 14 -15.14 -15.00 3.82
C MET A 14 -13.90 -14.64 4.66
N LYS A 15 -13.93 -14.87 5.98
CA LYS A 15 -12.79 -14.64 6.88
C LYS A 15 -11.65 -15.63 6.67
N ASP A 16 -11.93 -16.79 6.07
CA ASP A 16 -10.97 -17.88 5.91
C ASP A 16 -10.04 -17.66 4.70
N PHE A 17 -10.31 -16.64 3.89
CA PHE A 17 -9.43 -16.22 2.80
C PHE A 17 -8.39 -15.21 3.29
N TYR A 18 -7.12 -15.61 3.20
CA TYR A 18 -5.95 -14.75 3.41
C TYR A 18 -5.60 -14.01 2.11
N TRP A 19 -6.53 -13.20 1.62
CA TRP A 19 -6.30 -12.34 0.46
C TRP A 19 -5.77 -10.97 0.88
N ASP A 20 -4.86 -10.46 0.05
CA ASP A 20 -4.28 -9.12 0.14
C ASP A 20 -5.36 -8.03 0.02
N ILE A 21 -6.36 -8.23 -0.83
CA ILE A 21 -7.53 -7.37 -0.98
C ILE A 21 -8.79 -8.24 -0.88
N ARG A 22 -9.73 -7.84 -0.03
CA ARG A 22 -10.89 -8.68 0.31
C ARG A 22 -12.21 -7.91 0.21
N PRO A 23 -13.19 -8.38 -0.56
CA PRO A 23 -14.53 -7.83 -0.50
C PRO A 23 -15.25 -8.24 0.78
N LYS A 24 -16.04 -7.31 1.33
CA LYS A 24 -16.84 -7.47 2.55
C LYS A 24 -18.30 -7.09 2.26
N PRO A 25 -19.09 -8.01 1.66
CA PRO A 25 -20.48 -7.75 1.28
C PRO A 25 -21.35 -7.25 2.44
N GLU A 26 -21.08 -7.72 3.66
CA GLU A 26 -21.82 -7.31 4.87
C GLU A 26 -21.67 -5.83 5.22
N PHE A 27 -20.61 -5.17 4.72
CA PHE A 27 -20.37 -3.74 4.91
C PHE A 27 -20.44 -2.95 3.60
N GLY A 28 -20.59 -3.62 2.45
CA GLY A 28 -20.50 -2.98 1.14
C GLY A 28 -19.11 -2.39 0.85
N THR A 29 -18.04 -2.99 1.37
CA THR A 29 -16.67 -2.44 1.26
C THR A 29 -15.69 -3.40 0.58
N ILE A 30 -14.58 -2.83 0.12
CA ILE A 30 -13.36 -3.54 -0.26
C ILE A 30 -12.29 -3.20 0.78
N GLU A 31 -11.71 -4.23 1.40
CA GLU A 31 -10.70 -4.10 2.46
C GLU A 31 -9.29 -4.34 1.86
N ILE A 32 -8.43 -3.32 1.87
CA ILE A 32 -7.02 -3.44 1.47
C ILE A 32 -6.17 -3.77 2.70
N ARG A 33 -5.43 -4.88 2.65
CA ARG A 33 -4.80 -5.50 3.83
C ARG A 33 -3.30 -5.79 3.62
N VAL A 34 -2.65 -5.01 2.77
CA VAL A 34 -1.25 -5.21 2.38
C VAL A 34 -0.25 -4.31 3.11
N PHE A 35 -0.73 -3.27 3.79
CA PHE A 35 0.14 -2.34 4.50
C PHE A 35 0.49 -2.85 5.89
N ASP A 36 1.78 -2.72 6.25
CA ASP A 36 2.20 -2.75 7.65
C ASP A 36 1.64 -1.54 8.40
N THR A 37 1.57 -1.63 9.73
CA THR A 37 1.19 -0.49 10.57
C THR A 37 2.31 0.57 10.53
N PRO A 38 2.02 1.81 10.07
CA PRO A 38 3.03 2.86 9.98
C PRO A 38 3.51 3.36 11.35
N LEU A 39 4.67 4.02 11.37
CA LEU A 39 5.22 4.62 12.59
C LEU A 39 4.51 5.90 13.05
N THR A 40 3.59 6.46 12.25
CA THR A 40 2.79 7.65 12.62
C THR A 40 1.34 7.53 12.16
N ILE A 41 0.44 8.22 12.88
CA ILE A 41 -0.98 8.30 12.52
C ILE A 41 -1.17 9.07 11.21
N GLU A 42 -0.37 10.11 10.99
CA GLU A 42 -0.41 10.93 9.77
C GLU A 42 -0.10 10.08 8.54
N ARG A 43 0.89 9.19 8.62
CA ARG A 43 1.23 8.26 7.53
C ARG A 43 0.13 7.24 7.30
N ALA A 44 -0.48 6.71 8.36
CA ALA A 44 -1.62 5.79 8.26
C ALA A 44 -2.83 6.47 7.58
N ALA A 45 -3.17 7.69 8.00
CA ALA A 45 -4.23 8.49 7.38
C ALA A 45 -3.90 8.82 5.92
N ALA A 46 -2.62 9.09 5.61
CA ALA A 46 -2.21 9.38 4.26
C ALA A 46 -2.34 8.18 3.32
N LEU A 47 -1.96 6.97 3.78
CA LEU A 47 -2.18 5.73 3.03
C LEU A 47 -3.68 5.48 2.80
N ALA A 48 -4.53 5.75 3.79
CA ALA A 48 -5.98 5.65 3.63
C ALA A 48 -6.50 6.65 2.57
N GLY A 49 -6.03 7.90 2.58
CA GLY A 49 -6.36 8.90 1.57
C GLY A 49 -5.90 8.51 0.15
N PHE A 50 -4.73 7.91 0.02
CA PHE A 50 -4.24 7.36 -1.24
C PHE A 50 -5.16 6.25 -1.78
N VAL A 51 -5.52 5.29 -0.93
CA VAL A 51 -6.45 4.19 -1.29
C VAL A 51 -7.83 4.72 -1.65
N GLN A 52 -8.36 5.69 -0.89
CA GLN A 52 -9.64 6.33 -1.19
C GLN A 52 -9.62 7.01 -2.55
N SER A 53 -8.54 7.72 -2.87
CA SER A 53 -8.36 8.42 -4.15
C SER A 53 -8.24 7.43 -5.32
N LEU A 54 -7.55 6.29 -5.12
CA LEU A 54 -7.51 5.20 -6.09
C LEU A 54 -8.91 4.61 -6.34
N GLY A 55 -9.67 4.35 -5.28
CA GLY A 55 -11.03 3.83 -5.40
C GLY A 55 -11.95 4.79 -6.16
N ALA A 56 -11.87 6.09 -5.86
CA ALA A 56 -12.61 7.12 -6.56
C ALA A 56 -12.24 7.21 -8.05
N TRP A 57 -10.95 7.12 -8.37
CA TRP A 57 -10.46 7.09 -9.76
C TRP A 57 -10.96 5.86 -10.53
N PHE A 58 -10.86 4.66 -9.94
CA PHE A 58 -11.36 3.43 -10.58
C PHE A 58 -12.86 3.47 -10.86
N LEU A 59 -13.65 4.02 -9.94
CA LEU A 59 -15.10 4.13 -10.10
C LEU A 59 -15.50 5.17 -11.15
N ALA A 60 -14.76 6.27 -11.24
CA ALA A 60 -15.05 7.35 -12.17
C ALA A 60 -14.57 7.04 -13.60
N GLU A 61 -13.32 6.62 -13.75
CA GLU A 61 -12.65 6.58 -15.05
C GLU A 61 -12.67 5.18 -15.69
N GLN A 62 -12.83 4.12 -14.90
CA GLN A 62 -12.73 2.72 -15.35
C GLN A 62 -11.55 2.51 -16.33
N PRO A 63 -10.32 2.85 -15.91
CA PRO A 63 -9.19 3.07 -16.80
C PRO A 63 -8.73 1.83 -17.57
N PHE A 64 -9.13 0.64 -17.12
CA PHE A 64 -8.88 -0.64 -17.78
C PHE A 64 -9.90 -1.69 -17.33
N MET A 65 -10.01 -2.77 -18.09
CA MET A 65 -10.77 -3.96 -17.74
C MET A 65 -9.81 -5.04 -17.24
N PRO A 66 -9.93 -5.53 -15.99
CA PRO A 66 -9.03 -6.56 -15.47
C PRO A 66 -9.09 -7.86 -16.28
N GLN A 67 -7.92 -8.41 -16.60
CA GLN A 67 -7.74 -9.70 -17.26
C GLN A 67 -7.02 -10.68 -16.34
N GLU A 68 -7.11 -11.99 -16.62
CA GLU A 68 -6.43 -13.00 -15.81
C GLU A 68 -4.90 -12.83 -15.85
N ASP A 69 -4.39 -12.41 -17.01
CA ASP A 69 -2.96 -12.20 -17.25
C ASP A 69 -2.37 -11.04 -16.41
N ASP A 70 -3.20 -10.11 -15.91
CA ASP A 70 -2.77 -9.04 -15.00
C ASP A 70 -2.11 -9.60 -13.72
N TYR A 71 -2.42 -10.85 -13.37
CA TYR A 71 -1.89 -11.53 -12.19
C TYR A 71 -0.59 -12.32 -12.47
N LEU A 72 -0.14 -12.47 -13.72
CA LEU A 72 1.04 -13.28 -14.07
C LEU A 72 2.30 -12.90 -13.28
N VAL A 73 2.55 -11.59 -13.16
CA VAL A 73 3.72 -11.04 -12.46
C VAL A 73 3.39 -10.55 -11.05
N TYR A 74 2.17 -10.77 -10.55
CA TYR A 74 1.73 -10.27 -9.25
C TYR A 74 2.64 -10.73 -8.10
N THR A 75 2.93 -12.04 -8.02
CA THR A 75 3.79 -12.58 -6.96
C THR A 75 5.22 -12.05 -7.04
N TYR A 76 5.74 -11.83 -8.26
CA TYR A 76 7.05 -11.23 -8.47
C TYR A 76 7.09 -9.78 -8.00
N ASN A 77 6.15 -8.94 -8.47
CA ASN A 77 6.04 -7.53 -8.10
C ASN A 77 5.82 -7.36 -6.59
N ARG A 78 5.00 -8.22 -5.99
CA ARG A 78 4.78 -8.25 -4.54
C ARG A 78 6.07 -8.57 -3.79
N PHE A 79 6.83 -9.57 -4.23
CA PHE A 79 8.13 -9.89 -3.63
C PHE A 79 9.11 -8.72 -3.75
N GLN A 80 9.18 -8.08 -4.92
CA GLN A 80 10.04 -6.92 -5.15
C GLN A 80 9.71 -5.78 -4.18
N ALA A 81 8.42 -5.44 -4.05
CA ALA A 81 7.96 -4.41 -3.12
C ALA A 81 8.25 -4.77 -1.66
N CYS A 82 8.01 -6.02 -1.22
CA CYS A 82 8.32 -6.45 0.14
C CYS A 82 9.84 -6.41 0.43
N ARG A 83 10.67 -6.80 -0.53
CA ARG A 83 12.12 -6.95 -0.32
C ARG A 83 12.89 -5.64 -0.44
N PHE A 84 12.51 -4.78 -1.38
CA PHE A 84 13.25 -3.57 -1.75
C PHE A 84 12.45 -2.28 -1.47
N GLY A 85 11.20 -2.40 -1.03
CA GLY A 85 10.35 -1.25 -0.75
C GLY A 85 10.16 -0.39 -1.99
N ILE A 86 10.29 0.92 -1.84
CA ILE A 86 10.11 1.87 -2.95
C ILE A 86 11.23 1.84 -3.99
N ASP A 87 12.38 1.25 -3.65
CA ASP A 87 13.53 1.09 -4.55
C ASP A 87 13.39 -0.17 -5.43
N ALA A 88 12.23 -0.85 -5.37
CA ALA A 88 11.91 -2.04 -6.15
C ALA A 88 11.77 -1.75 -7.65
N VAL A 89 11.87 -2.83 -8.44
CA VAL A 89 11.48 -2.86 -9.85
C VAL A 89 10.06 -3.41 -9.96
N TYR A 90 9.23 -2.74 -10.74
CA TYR A 90 7.88 -3.16 -11.12
C TYR A 90 7.90 -3.67 -12.56
N VAL A 91 7.17 -4.75 -12.83
CA VAL A 91 6.91 -5.27 -14.17
C VAL A 91 5.45 -5.02 -14.51
N ASP A 92 5.19 -4.33 -15.61
CA ASP A 92 3.84 -4.17 -16.14
C ASP A 92 3.37 -5.50 -16.75
N PRO A 93 2.26 -6.10 -16.27
CA PRO A 93 1.76 -7.35 -16.80
C PRO A 93 1.34 -7.27 -18.27
N ALA A 94 0.88 -6.10 -18.76
CA ALA A 94 0.35 -5.98 -20.11
C ALA A 94 1.45 -5.85 -21.17
N SER A 95 2.49 -5.07 -20.89
CA SER A 95 3.60 -4.82 -21.82
C SER A 95 4.82 -5.72 -21.57
N GLY A 96 4.97 -6.25 -20.35
CA GLY A 96 6.19 -6.92 -19.90
C GLY A 96 7.35 -5.96 -19.62
N GLU A 97 7.13 -4.64 -19.70
CA GLU A 97 8.17 -3.65 -19.46
C GLU A 97 8.49 -3.54 -17.97
N HIS A 98 9.76 -3.24 -17.68
CA HIS A 98 10.26 -3.02 -16.33
C HIS A 98 10.40 -1.53 -16.07
N MET A 99 9.96 -1.07 -14.90
CA MET A 99 10.16 0.32 -14.46
C MET A 99 10.43 0.40 -12.95
N PRO A 100 11.08 1.47 -12.45
CA PRO A 100 11.20 1.69 -11.03
C PRO A 100 9.81 1.82 -10.36
N LEU A 101 9.57 1.08 -9.27
CA LEU A 101 8.30 1.11 -8.55
C LEU A 101 7.97 2.52 -8.05
N ARG A 102 8.98 3.28 -7.63
CA ARG A 102 8.83 4.70 -7.28
C ARG A 102 8.19 5.51 -8.39
N GLU A 103 8.66 5.35 -9.63
CA GLU A 103 8.11 6.09 -10.78
C GLU A 103 6.67 5.69 -11.04
N HIS A 104 6.38 4.38 -10.97
CA HIS A 104 5.02 3.88 -11.09
C HIS A 104 4.08 4.48 -10.03
N ILE A 105 4.54 4.57 -8.77
CA ILE A 105 3.79 5.21 -7.68
C ILE A 105 3.57 6.70 -7.97
N LEU A 106 4.61 7.44 -8.36
CA LEU A 106 4.52 8.88 -8.63
C LEU A 106 3.56 9.19 -9.79
N GLN A 107 3.63 8.42 -10.87
CA GLN A 107 2.70 8.51 -12.00
C GLN A 107 1.26 8.16 -11.59
N THR A 108 1.09 7.16 -10.72
CA THR A 108 -0.22 6.82 -10.16
C THR A 108 -0.77 7.98 -9.32
N MET A 109 0.08 8.62 -8.50
CA MET A 109 -0.30 9.81 -7.74
C MET A 109 -0.71 10.98 -8.65
N ASP A 110 -0.08 11.15 -9.82
CA ASP A 110 -0.48 12.16 -10.80
C ASP A 110 -1.88 11.89 -11.35
N LYS A 111 -2.19 10.62 -11.69
CA LYS A 111 -3.51 10.21 -12.20
C LYS A 111 -4.63 10.47 -11.19
N ILE A 112 -4.38 10.21 -9.91
CA ILE A 112 -5.42 10.32 -8.87
C ILE A 112 -5.49 11.71 -8.20
N ALA A 113 -4.64 12.67 -8.59
CA ALA A 113 -4.53 13.97 -7.91
C ALA A 113 -5.86 14.74 -7.85
N GLY A 114 -6.64 14.73 -8.94
CA GLY A 114 -7.96 15.37 -8.99
C GLY A 114 -8.98 14.71 -8.04
N HIS A 115 -8.98 13.37 -7.98
CA HIS A 115 -9.83 12.61 -7.07
C HIS A 115 -9.43 12.82 -5.60
N ALA A 116 -8.13 12.93 -5.32
CA ALA A 116 -7.64 13.26 -3.99
C ALA A 116 -8.13 14.64 -3.54
N ALA A 117 -8.11 15.64 -4.43
CA ALA A 117 -8.62 16.97 -4.13
C ALA A 117 -10.12 16.96 -3.81
N ALA A 118 -10.92 16.22 -4.59
CA ALA A 118 -12.36 16.09 -4.38
C ALA A 118 -12.72 15.46 -3.01
N HIS A 119 -11.84 14.64 -2.46
CA HIS A 119 -12.03 13.97 -1.16
C HIS A 119 -11.22 14.57 -0.01
N GLY A 120 -10.56 15.72 -0.20
CA GLY A 120 -9.74 16.36 0.84
C GLY A 120 -8.45 15.62 1.16
N ALA A 121 -8.02 14.69 0.30
CA ALA A 121 -6.82 13.87 0.47
C ALA A 121 -5.56 14.46 -0.18
N SER A 122 -5.59 15.71 -0.69
CA SER A 122 -4.42 16.34 -1.32
C SER A 122 -3.21 16.43 -0.39
N GLY A 123 -3.41 16.77 0.89
CA GLY A 123 -2.33 16.83 1.87
C GLY A 123 -1.70 15.46 2.15
N ALA A 124 -2.54 14.43 2.25
CA ALA A 124 -2.12 13.03 2.37
C ALA A 124 -1.28 12.59 1.16
N LEU A 125 -1.74 12.89 -0.05
CA LEU A 125 -1.03 12.55 -1.28
C LEU A 125 0.31 13.30 -1.39
N HIS A 126 0.34 14.57 -0.99
CA HIS A 126 1.56 15.37 -0.96
C HIS A 126 2.60 14.81 0.02
N LEU A 127 2.17 14.40 1.22
CA LEU A 127 3.03 13.75 2.21
C LEU A 127 3.69 12.51 1.60
N LEU A 128 2.90 11.58 1.07
CA LEU A 128 3.43 10.34 0.49
C LEU A 128 4.32 10.58 -0.73
N ARG A 129 3.97 11.57 -1.58
CA ARG A 129 4.80 11.97 -2.71
C ARG A 129 6.16 12.47 -2.26
N SER A 130 6.20 13.34 -1.24
CA SER A 130 7.46 13.91 -0.73
C SER A 130 8.41 12.83 -0.20
N GLU A 131 7.87 11.87 0.56
CA GLU A 131 8.63 10.74 1.09
C GLU A 131 9.11 9.81 -0.03
N ALA A 132 8.26 9.55 -1.02
CA ALA A 132 8.59 8.74 -2.19
C ALA A 132 9.75 9.34 -3.00
N SER A 133 9.68 10.63 -3.27
CA SER A 133 10.74 11.38 -3.96
C SER A 133 12.04 11.42 -3.16
N ALA A 134 11.96 11.52 -1.82
CA ALA A 134 13.12 11.54 -0.94
C ALA A 134 13.69 10.15 -0.61
N SER A 135 13.12 9.05 -1.14
CA SER A 135 13.48 7.67 -0.78
C SER A 135 13.40 7.38 0.72
N GLN A 136 12.48 8.07 1.42
CA GLN A 136 12.25 7.91 2.84
C GLN A 136 11.12 6.90 3.09
N ASN A 137 11.33 6.04 4.09
CA ASN A 137 10.31 5.11 4.57
C ASN A 137 10.65 4.66 5.99
N ASP A 138 9.66 4.09 6.67
CA ASP A 138 9.79 3.62 8.05
C ASP A 138 10.90 2.56 8.20
N ALA A 139 11.08 1.67 7.23
CA ALA A 139 12.15 0.67 7.28
C ALA A 139 13.55 1.28 7.22
N ARG A 140 13.76 2.36 6.45
CA ARG A 140 15.02 3.10 6.43
C ARG A 140 15.25 3.80 7.77
N TRP A 141 14.24 4.49 8.30
CA TRP A 141 14.31 5.14 9.60
C TRP A 141 14.67 4.15 10.72
N LEU A 142 14.03 2.97 10.76
CA LEU A 142 14.32 1.92 11.74
C LEU A 142 15.75 1.40 11.63
N ARG A 143 16.27 1.20 10.40
CA ARG A 143 17.65 0.76 10.18
C ARG A 143 18.66 1.81 10.61
N ASP A 144 18.36 3.09 10.38
CA ASP A 144 19.24 4.19 10.78
C ASP A 144 19.29 4.32 12.30
N ARG A 145 18.15 4.25 12.99
CA ARG A 145 18.11 4.18 14.46
C ARG A 145 18.85 2.97 15.01
N GLN A 146 18.65 1.79 14.42
CA GLN A 146 19.39 0.60 14.88
C GLN A 146 20.90 0.75 14.69
N ARG A 147 21.34 1.43 13.63
CA ARG A 147 22.75 1.70 13.38
C ARG A 147 23.36 2.62 14.44
N GLU A 148 22.62 3.64 14.85
CA GLU A 148 23.05 4.62 15.84
C GLU A 148 22.99 4.07 17.26
N GLU A 149 21.85 3.50 17.65
CA GLU A 149 21.58 3.08 19.03
C GLU A 149 22.18 1.71 19.38
N GLN A 150 22.36 0.84 18.38
CA GLN A 150 22.81 -0.56 18.54
C GLN A 150 21.98 -1.36 19.57
N LEU A 151 20.76 -0.92 19.87
CA LEU A 151 19.88 -1.52 20.87
C LEU A 151 18.42 -1.52 20.38
N LEU A 152 17.90 -2.70 20.04
CA LEU A 152 16.53 -2.85 19.50
C LEU A 152 15.44 -2.35 20.45
N ALA A 153 15.66 -2.45 21.76
CA ALA A 153 14.73 -1.94 22.77
C ALA A 153 14.60 -0.41 22.65
N GLU A 154 15.70 0.30 22.38
CA GLU A 154 15.69 1.75 22.20
C GLU A 154 15.03 2.15 20.87
N VAL A 155 15.32 1.43 19.78
CA VAL A 155 14.61 1.62 18.50
C VAL A 155 13.11 1.46 18.67
N SER A 156 12.68 0.45 19.44
CA SER A 156 11.26 0.19 19.73
C SER A 156 10.65 1.32 20.56
N ARG A 157 11.37 1.83 21.56
CA ARG A 157 10.95 2.97 22.40
C ARG A 157 10.76 4.22 21.54
N GLN A 158 11.71 4.54 20.67
CA GLN A 158 11.64 5.70 19.77
C GLN A 158 10.53 5.55 18.71
N ALA A 159 10.33 4.35 18.15
CA ALA A 159 9.22 4.05 17.26
C ALA A 159 7.86 4.31 17.95
N ALA A 160 7.72 3.90 19.21
CA ALA A 160 6.51 4.17 20.00
C ALA A 160 6.31 5.66 20.31
N GLN A 161 7.39 6.40 20.58
CA GLN A 161 7.32 7.86 20.75
C GLN A 161 6.87 8.57 19.47
N ARG A 162 7.39 8.13 18.32
CA ARG A 162 7.00 8.64 17.00
C ARG A 162 5.52 8.40 16.74
N PHE A 163 5.01 7.21 17.05
CA PHE A 163 3.58 6.89 16.92
C PHE A 163 2.70 7.75 17.84
N ARG A 164 3.19 8.07 19.05
CA ARG A 164 2.52 8.97 19.99
C ARG A 164 2.48 10.43 19.52
N GLY A 165 3.28 10.80 18.51
CA GLY A 165 3.44 12.20 18.07
C GLY A 165 4.30 13.03 19.02
N THR A 166 5.09 12.39 19.91
CA THR A 166 6.05 13.12 20.75
C THR A 166 7.29 13.42 19.91
N PRO A 167 7.75 14.68 19.82
CA PRO A 167 9.03 14.99 19.16
C PRO A 167 10.16 14.16 19.80
N ALA A 168 11.05 13.64 18.94
CA ALA A 168 12.28 12.99 19.37
C ALA A 168 13.26 14.02 19.96
#